data_AF-A0A8B8LJF8-F1
#
_entry.id   AF-A0A8B8LJF8-F1
#
_cell.length_a   1.000
_cell.length_b   1.000
_cell.length_c   1.000
_cell.angle_alpha   90.00
_cell.angle_beta   90.00
_cell.angle_gamma   90.00
#
_symmetry.space_group_name_H-M   'P 1'
#
loop_
_entity.id
_entity.type
_entity.pdbx_description
1 polymer ?
#
loop_
_entity_poly.entity_id
_entity_poly.type
_entity_poly.pdbx_seq_one_letter_code
_entity_poly.pdbx_strand_id
1 'polypeptide(L)'
;MMRTLSGQFRSIKRPNQNPKLSKSSSPTKSEVKFNSKPKSESWFVYLILSTNHPIKTYVGITTNFPRRLKQHNGELQGGAKASRAGRPWICACIICGFTDRSEASVFESKWKAFSRRVSRKNQNENLSKQSEDPSLPLLRHRQAALNRVKGSLDCTHLEINWHLDPL
;
A
#
# COMPACT_ATOMS: atom_id res chain seq x y z
N MET A 1 -16.11 -41.30 18.38
CA MET A 1 -14.69 -41.73 18.34
C MET A 1 -13.83 -40.48 18.34
N MET A 2 -13.09 -40.26 19.43
CA MET A 2 -12.38 -39.03 19.76
C MET A 2 -10.95 -39.08 19.20
N ARG A 3 -10.43 -38.00 18.62
CA ARG A 3 -8.97 -37.74 18.55
C ARG A 3 -8.69 -36.25 18.71
N THR A 4 -8.25 -35.94 19.93
CA THR A 4 -7.57 -34.71 20.35
C THR A 4 -6.20 -34.61 19.66
N LEU A 5 -5.79 -33.39 19.31
CA LEU A 5 -4.37 -33.10 19.03
C LEU A 5 -3.86 -32.13 20.10
N SER A 6 -3.06 -32.70 20.98
CA SER A 6 -2.19 -32.07 21.98
C SER A 6 -1.16 -31.15 21.31
N GLY A 7 -0.63 -30.18 22.06
CA GLY A 7 0.50 -29.36 21.63
C GLY A 7 1.81 -30.17 21.49
N GLN A 8 2.98 -29.59 21.25
CA GLN A 8 3.57 -28.39 21.84
C GLN A 8 4.58 -27.74 20.88
N PHE A 9 4.88 -26.47 21.11
CA PHE A 9 6.01 -25.76 20.51
C PHE A 9 7.35 -26.44 20.85
N ARG A 10 8.24 -26.61 19.86
CA ARG A 10 9.69 -26.74 20.08
C ARG A 10 10.45 -25.87 19.09
N SER A 11 10.97 -24.77 19.61
CA SER A 11 12.01 -23.94 19.01
C SER A 11 13.31 -24.73 19.00
N ILE A 12 13.95 -24.89 17.84
CA ILE A 12 15.29 -25.45 17.72
C ILE A 12 16.20 -24.40 17.07
N LYS A 13 16.99 -23.76 17.94
CA LYS A 13 18.16 -22.95 17.61
C LYS A 13 19.23 -23.90 17.04
N ARG A 14 19.74 -23.65 15.83
CA ARG A 14 20.92 -24.37 15.30
C ARG A 14 22.16 -23.47 15.42
N PRO A 15 23.28 -23.98 15.97
CA PRO A 15 24.52 -23.22 16.10
C PRO A 15 25.36 -23.18 14.81
N ASN A 16 26.21 -22.16 14.80
CA ASN A 16 27.12 -21.61 13.81
C ASN A 16 28.26 -22.56 13.37
N GLN A 17 28.61 -22.59 12.08
CA GLN A 17 29.97 -22.86 11.60
C GLN A 17 30.34 -22.01 10.36
N ASN A 18 31.37 -21.18 10.54
CA ASN A 18 32.11 -20.43 9.51
C ASN A 18 33.10 -21.36 8.78
N PRO A 19 33.45 -21.05 7.52
CA PRO A 19 34.87 -20.97 7.17
C PRO A 19 35.25 -19.65 6.46
N LYS A 20 36.41 -19.10 6.85
CA LYS A 20 37.15 -18.01 6.18
C LYS A 20 37.88 -18.55 4.94
N LEU A 21 38.07 -17.75 3.88
CA LEU A 21 39.34 -17.06 3.55
C LEU A 21 39.42 -16.52 2.08
N SER A 22 39.65 -15.19 1.96
CA SER A 22 40.45 -14.40 0.97
C SER A 22 40.20 -14.47 -0.56
N LYS A 23 40.48 -13.46 -1.41
CA LYS A 23 40.79 -12.00 -1.37
C LYS A 23 40.90 -11.55 -2.86
N SER A 24 40.47 -10.34 -3.19
CA SER A 24 41.08 -9.37 -4.15
C SER A 24 40.12 -8.18 -4.32
N SER A 25 40.32 -7.02 -3.66
CA SER A 25 41.12 -5.82 -4.05
C SER A 25 40.61 -5.13 -5.34
N SER A 26 39.71 -4.13 -5.30
CA SER A 26 39.90 -2.67 -5.02
C SER A 26 39.74 -1.85 -6.34
N PRO A 27 39.51 -0.51 -6.38
CA PRO A 27 39.06 0.48 -5.37
C PRO A 27 38.02 1.55 -5.87
N THR A 28 37.65 2.47 -4.95
CA THR A 28 37.22 3.89 -5.15
C THR A 28 35.84 4.17 -5.78
N LYS A 29 34.97 5.11 -5.36
CA LYS A 29 34.97 6.25 -4.42
C LYS A 29 33.50 6.71 -4.40
N SER A 30 32.77 6.64 -3.30
CA SER A 30 32.25 7.86 -2.65
C SER A 30 31.50 7.48 -1.38
N GLU A 31 32.15 7.76 -0.27
CA GLU A 31 31.61 7.76 1.07
C GLU A 31 30.62 8.93 1.19
N VAL A 32 29.31 8.67 1.08
CA VAL A 32 28.30 9.67 1.48
C VAL A 32 27.91 9.36 2.92
N LYS A 33 28.57 10.06 3.84
CA LYS A 33 28.15 10.16 5.24
C LYS A 33 26.79 10.88 5.29
N PHE A 34 25.69 10.13 5.28
CA PHE A 34 24.39 10.67 5.67
C PHE A 34 24.33 10.75 7.20
N ASN A 35 24.98 11.76 7.76
CA ASN A 35 24.68 12.21 9.11
C ASN A 35 23.45 13.12 9.04
N SER A 36 22.27 12.52 8.86
CA SER A 36 21.00 13.22 9.02
C SER A 36 20.31 12.66 10.24
N LYS A 37 20.09 13.51 11.23
CA LYS A 37 19.11 13.30 12.31
C LYS A 37 17.88 12.59 11.74
N PRO A 38 17.27 11.59 12.42
CA PRO A 38 16.10 10.92 11.88
C PRO A 38 15.04 11.99 11.60
N LYS A 39 14.75 12.24 10.32
CA LYS A 39 13.50 12.90 9.95
C LYS A 39 12.41 12.08 10.63
N SER A 40 11.52 12.73 11.35
CA SER A 40 10.29 12.09 11.81
C SER A 40 9.71 11.31 10.64
N GLU A 41 9.67 9.98 10.74
CA GLU A 41 9.20 9.11 9.67
C GLU A 41 7.71 9.41 9.45
N SER A 42 7.42 10.29 8.48
CA SER A 42 6.05 10.64 8.13
C SER A 42 5.34 9.40 7.60
N TRP A 43 4.11 9.21 8.07
CA TRP A 43 3.27 8.14 7.58
C TRP A 43 2.54 8.59 6.31
N PHE A 44 2.33 7.64 5.41
CA PHE A 44 1.60 7.83 4.17
C PHE A 44 0.43 6.87 4.12
N VAL A 45 -0.72 7.36 3.67
CA VAL A 45 -1.83 6.53 3.21
C VAL A 45 -1.81 6.55 1.68
N TYR A 46 -1.87 5.39 1.04
CA TYR A 46 -1.83 5.30 -0.42
C TYR A 46 -3.00 4.48 -0.96
N LEU A 47 -3.39 4.83 -2.19
CA LEU A 47 -4.27 4.09 -3.06
C LEU A 47 -3.47 3.63 -4.29
N ILE A 48 -3.44 2.32 -4.51
CA ILE A 48 -2.89 1.72 -5.73
C ILE A 48 -3.99 1.04 -6.54
N LEU A 49 -3.77 0.98 -7.84
CA LEU A 49 -4.68 0.42 -8.84
C LEU A 49 -3.97 -0.70 -9.60
N SER A 50 -4.66 -1.82 -9.80
CA SER A 50 -4.22 -2.90 -10.70
C SER A 50 -4.51 -2.49 -12.14
N THR A 51 -3.53 -2.58 -13.02
CA THR A 51 -3.78 -2.38 -14.47
C THR A 51 -4.32 -3.63 -15.14
N ASN A 52 -4.15 -4.81 -14.53
CA ASN A 52 -4.67 -6.06 -15.06
C ASN A 52 -6.12 -6.29 -14.67
N HIS A 53 -6.90 -6.82 -15.62
CA HIS A 53 -8.29 -7.21 -15.41
C HIS A 53 -8.40 -8.47 -14.53
N PRO A 54 -9.40 -8.56 -13.64
CA PRO A 54 -10.32 -7.49 -13.27
C PRO A 54 -9.62 -6.37 -12.48
N ILE A 55 -9.89 -5.11 -12.86
CA ILE A 55 -9.30 -3.92 -12.24
C ILE A 55 -9.67 -3.87 -10.76
N LYS A 56 -8.67 -3.66 -9.91
CA LYS A 56 -8.79 -3.67 -8.45
C LYS A 56 -8.09 -2.46 -7.86
N THR A 57 -8.57 -2.03 -6.70
CA THR A 57 -7.91 -1.00 -5.91
C THR A 57 -7.49 -1.55 -4.56
N TYR A 58 -6.37 -1.06 -4.04
CA TYR A 58 -5.89 -1.38 -2.70
C TYR A 58 -5.52 -0.09 -1.97
N VAL A 59 -5.92 -0.01 -0.71
CA VAL A 59 -5.58 1.10 0.20
C VAL A 59 -4.75 0.53 1.33
N GLY A 60 -3.66 1.22 1.69
CA GLY A 60 -2.80 0.84 2.80
C GLY A 60 -1.96 1.99 3.32
N ILE A 61 -1.18 1.70 4.36
CA ILE A 61 -0.25 2.66 4.98
C ILE A 61 1.21 2.21 4.92
N THR A 62 2.13 3.18 4.89
CA THR A 62 3.57 2.94 4.87
C THR A 62 4.35 4.20 5.26
N THR A 63 5.60 4.06 5.67
CA THR A 63 6.56 5.18 5.77
C THR A 63 7.46 5.28 4.53
N ASN A 64 7.46 4.27 3.65
CA ASN A 64 8.26 4.28 2.43
C ASN A 64 7.45 3.69 1.26
N PHE A 65 6.77 4.58 0.54
CA PHE A 65 5.89 4.22 -0.57
C PHE A 65 6.63 3.56 -1.75
N PRO A 66 7.77 4.09 -2.26
CA PRO A 66 8.48 3.44 -3.36
C PRO A 66 8.88 2.00 -3.05
N ARG A 67 9.40 1.74 -1.85
CA ARG A 67 9.72 0.38 -1.40
C ARG A 67 8.47 -0.49 -1.35
N ARG A 68 7.37 0.03 -0.79
CA ARG A 68 6.11 -0.72 -0.65
C ARG A 68 5.47 -1.06 -2.00
N LEU A 69 5.55 -0.18 -2.98
CA LEU A 69 5.05 -0.43 -4.34
C LEU A 69 5.82 -1.59 -5.00
N LYS A 70 7.15 -1.61 -4.90
CA LYS A 70 7.99 -2.73 -5.36
C LYS A 70 7.64 -4.05 -4.68
N GLN A 71 7.32 -4.03 -3.38
CA GLN A 71 6.83 -5.22 -2.67
C GLN A 71 5.47 -5.71 -3.20
N HIS A 72 4.55 -4.79 -3.49
CA HIS A 72 3.26 -5.12 -4.10
C HIS A 72 3.44 -5.74 -5.49
N ASN A 73 4.36 -5.22 -6.31
CA ASN A 73 4.71 -5.75 -7.63
C ASN A 73 5.55 -7.04 -7.58
N GLY A 74 6.11 -7.38 -6.42
CA GLY A 74 6.90 -8.61 -6.24
C GLY A 74 8.36 -8.51 -6.63
N GLU A 75 8.84 -7.31 -6.94
CA GLU A 75 10.27 -7.01 -7.12
C GLU A 75 11.03 -7.14 -5.79
N LEU A 76 10.35 -6.90 -4.66
CA LEU A 76 10.89 -7.06 -3.31
C LEU A 76 10.06 -8.03 -2.47
N GLN A 77 10.72 -8.72 -1.54
CA GLN A 77 10.05 -9.60 -0.57
C GLN A 77 9.23 -8.78 0.44
N GLY A 78 8.18 -9.41 1.01
CA GLY A 78 7.33 -8.81 2.05
C GLY A 78 6.04 -8.14 1.52
N GLY A 79 5.68 -8.35 0.26
CA GLY A 79 4.39 -7.92 -0.29
C GLY A 79 3.18 -8.64 0.31
N ALA A 80 2.03 -7.97 0.38
CA ALA A 80 0.80 -8.57 0.88
C ALA A 80 0.33 -9.72 -0.03
N LYS A 81 -0.08 -10.86 0.55
CA LYS A 81 -0.57 -12.03 -0.22
C LYS A 81 -1.69 -11.66 -1.19
N ALA A 82 -2.65 -10.84 -0.75
CA ALA A 82 -3.77 -10.37 -1.56
C ALA A 82 -3.35 -9.52 -2.77
N SER A 83 -2.18 -8.88 -2.72
CA SER A 83 -1.69 -8.05 -3.83
C SER A 83 -1.08 -8.85 -4.98
N ARG A 84 -0.85 -10.15 -4.82
CA ARG A 84 -0.25 -10.99 -5.88
C ARG A 84 -1.12 -11.06 -7.14
N ALA A 85 -2.45 -11.12 -6.97
CA ALA A 85 -3.41 -11.32 -8.06
C ALA A 85 -3.88 -10.03 -8.75
N GLY A 86 -3.30 -8.87 -8.41
CA GLY A 86 -3.60 -7.58 -9.05
C GLY A 86 -2.35 -6.86 -9.54
N ARG A 87 -1.27 -7.60 -9.75
CA ARG A 87 -0.05 -7.04 -10.34
C ARG A 87 -0.25 -6.84 -11.85
N PRO A 88 0.36 -5.82 -12.47
CA PRO A 88 1.14 -4.79 -11.83
C PRO A 88 0.25 -3.70 -11.20
N TRP A 89 0.74 -3.13 -10.12
CA TRP A 89 0.11 -2.04 -9.38
C TRP A 89 0.78 -0.71 -9.75
N ILE A 90 -0.04 0.31 -9.94
CA ILE A 90 0.37 1.70 -10.14
C ILE A 90 -0.20 2.59 -9.03
N CYS A 91 0.49 3.70 -8.77
CA CYS A 91 0.05 4.69 -7.79
C CYS A 91 -1.14 5.49 -8.34
N ALA A 92 -2.26 5.49 -7.63
CA ALA A 92 -3.42 6.30 -7.98
C ALA A 92 -3.52 7.57 -7.13
N CYS A 93 -3.31 7.44 -5.83
CA CYS A 93 -3.33 8.57 -4.89
C CYS A 93 -2.37 8.31 -3.73
N ILE A 94 -1.68 9.35 -3.27
CA ILE A 94 -0.86 9.34 -2.06
C ILE A 94 -1.26 10.51 -1.16
N ILE A 95 -1.38 10.23 0.13
CA ILE A 95 -1.75 11.19 1.16
C ILE A 95 -0.61 11.26 2.17
N CYS A 96 -0.09 12.47 2.34
CA CYS A 96 1.04 12.81 3.20
C CYS A 96 0.57 13.70 4.37
N GLY A 97 1.42 13.86 5.39
CA GLY A 97 1.16 14.76 6.52
C GLY A 97 0.89 14.06 7.85
N PHE A 98 0.71 12.74 7.86
CA PHE A 98 0.49 11.98 9.08
C PHE A 98 1.76 11.93 9.95
N THR A 99 1.65 12.36 11.20
CA THR A 99 2.75 12.26 12.19
C THR A 99 2.82 10.87 12.80
N ASP A 100 1.66 10.24 12.97
CA ASP A 100 1.51 9.00 13.72
C ASP A 100 0.92 7.86 12.90
N ARG A 101 1.41 6.65 13.19
CA ARG A 101 0.85 5.42 12.63
C ARG A 101 -0.65 5.29 12.94
N SER A 102 -1.03 5.66 14.16
CA SER A 102 -2.41 5.54 14.64
C SER A 102 -3.36 6.39 13.80
N GLU A 103 -2.97 7.63 13.52
CA GLU A 103 -3.75 8.54 12.68
C GLU A 103 -3.90 8.00 11.27
N ALA A 104 -2.79 7.60 10.63
CA ALA A 104 -2.81 7.00 9.29
C ALA A 104 -3.68 5.72 9.25
N SER A 105 -3.63 4.90 10.30
CA SER A 105 -4.43 3.66 10.40
C SER A 105 -5.94 3.94 10.56
N VAL A 106 -6.30 4.96 11.34
CA VAL A 106 -7.69 5.42 11.50
C VAL A 106 -8.22 5.96 10.17
N PHE A 107 -7.41 6.78 9.49
CA PHE A 107 -7.75 7.30 8.17
C PHE A 107 -7.97 6.17 7.15
N GLU A 108 -7.02 5.23 7.04
CA GLU A 108 -7.11 4.05 6.16
C GLU A 108 -8.40 3.27 6.44
N SER A 109 -8.70 3.00 7.71
CA SER A 109 -9.86 2.24 8.14
C SER A 109 -11.17 2.95 7.79
N LYS A 110 -11.25 4.26 8.02
CA LYS A 110 -12.42 5.07 7.64
C LYS A 110 -12.60 5.11 6.12
N TRP A 111 -11.52 5.31 5.35
CA TRP A 111 -11.60 5.34 3.88
C TRP A 111 -12.11 4.00 3.32
N LYS A 112 -11.60 2.89 3.85
CA LYS A 112 -12.11 1.54 3.52
C LYS A 112 -13.57 1.38 3.92
N ALA A 113 -13.98 1.87 5.08
CA ALA A 113 -15.37 1.79 5.57
C ALA A 113 -16.33 2.59 4.69
N PHE A 114 -16.02 3.84 4.37
CA PHE A 114 -16.85 4.66 3.49
C PHE A 114 -16.93 4.05 2.09
N SER A 115 -15.83 3.51 1.56
CA SER A 115 -15.84 2.84 0.25
C SER A 115 -16.75 1.60 0.22
N ARG A 116 -16.95 0.91 1.36
CA ARG A 116 -17.95 -0.18 1.45
C ARG A 116 -19.39 0.32 1.57
N ARG A 117 -19.58 1.50 2.18
CA ARG A 117 -20.90 2.10 2.43
C ARG A 117 -21.45 2.93 1.28
N VAL A 118 -20.58 3.49 0.45
CA VAL A 118 -21.00 4.11 -0.81
C VAL A 118 -21.61 2.98 -1.62
N SER A 119 -22.93 2.94 -1.70
CA SER A 119 -23.63 1.92 -2.46
C SER A 119 -23.17 2.04 -3.91
N ARG A 120 -22.90 0.91 -4.57
CA ARG A 120 -22.86 0.86 -6.04
C ARG A 120 -24.30 1.08 -6.49
N LYS A 121 -24.79 2.33 -6.41
CA LYS A 121 -26.12 2.67 -6.92
C LYS A 121 -26.04 2.33 -8.41
N ASN A 122 -26.74 1.28 -8.81
CA ASN A 122 -26.77 0.78 -10.18
C ASN A 122 -27.10 1.97 -11.09
N GLN A 123 -26.10 2.47 -11.81
CA GLN A 123 -26.35 3.11 -13.09
C GLN A 123 -26.55 1.97 -14.09
N ASN A 124 -27.68 1.28 -13.97
CA ASN A 124 -28.24 0.55 -15.08
C ASN A 124 -28.96 1.61 -15.90
N GLU A 125 -28.27 2.25 -16.83
CA GLU A 125 -28.85 3.04 -17.93
C GLU A 125 -27.70 3.45 -18.85
N ASN A 126 -27.58 2.72 -19.97
CA ASN A 126 -27.19 3.24 -21.28
C ASN A 126 -26.08 4.31 -21.34
N LEU A 127 -24.81 3.90 -21.33
CA LEU A 127 -23.80 4.56 -22.16
C LEU A 127 -22.96 3.49 -22.87
N SER A 128 -23.29 3.35 -24.14
CA SER A 128 -22.64 2.59 -25.18
C SER A 128 -21.10 2.63 -25.13
N LYS A 129 -20.50 1.44 -25.30
CA LYS A 129 -19.38 1.18 -26.23
C LYS A 129 -18.67 2.43 -26.76
N GLN A 130 -17.73 2.96 -25.99
CA GLN A 130 -16.60 3.75 -26.44
C GLN A 130 -15.58 3.72 -25.29
N SER A 131 -14.30 3.82 -25.62
CA SER A 131 -13.14 3.46 -24.80
C SER A 131 -12.98 4.27 -23.51
N GLU A 132 -13.85 4.05 -22.53
CA GLU A 132 -13.74 4.64 -21.20
C GLU A 132 -12.89 3.72 -20.31
N ASP A 133 -11.78 4.25 -19.78
CA ASP A 133 -10.84 3.50 -18.95
C ASP A 133 -11.59 2.71 -17.85
N PRO A 134 -11.46 1.36 -17.82
CA PRO A 134 -12.16 0.51 -16.84
C PRO A 134 -11.79 0.83 -15.38
N SER A 135 -10.72 1.60 -15.16
CA SER A 135 -10.33 2.09 -13.85
C SER A 135 -11.19 3.24 -13.31
N LEU A 136 -11.75 4.04 -14.21
CA LEU A 136 -12.37 5.33 -13.91
C LEU A 136 -13.57 5.22 -12.95
N PRO A 137 -14.48 4.23 -13.09
CA PRO A 137 -15.55 4.04 -12.10
C PRO A 137 -15.02 3.69 -10.70
N LEU A 138 -13.93 2.93 -10.61
CA LEU A 138 -13.31 2.57 -9.32
C LEU A 138 -12.62 3.77 -8.69
N LEU A 139 -11.94 4.60 -9.48
CA LEU A 139 -11.29 5.81 -9.01
C LEU A 139 -12.32 6.84 -8.51
N ARG A 140 -13.39 7.07 -9.26
CA ARG A 140 -14.54 7.92 -8.84
C ARG A 140 -15.16 7.44 -7.53
N HIS A 141 -15.36 6.13 -7.40
CA HIS A 141 -15.87 5.53 -6.17
C HIS A 141 -14.94 5.77 -4.97
N ARG A 142 -13.63 5.64 -5.17
CA ARG A 142 -12.62 5.90 -4.13
C ARG A 142 -12.55 7.38 -3.75
N GLN A 143 -12.68 8.28 -4.73
CA GLN A 143 -12.72 9.72 -4.51
C GLN A 143 -13.96 10.14 -3.73
N ALA A 144 -15.14 9.60 -4.08
CA ALA A 144 -16.37 9.85 -3.32
C ALA A 144 -16.25 9.37 -1.86
N ALA A 145 -15.61 8.22 -1.63
CA ALA A 145 -15.32 7.74 -0.28
C ALA A 145 -14.32 8.64 0.46
N LEU A 146 -13.30 9.16 -0.23
CA LEU A 146 -12.30 10.06 0.35
C LEU A 146 -12.95 11.39 0.79
N ASN A 147 -13.85 11.95 -0.01
CA ASN A 147 -14.59 13.17 0.34
C ASN A 147 -15.41 12.99 1.63
N ARG A 148 -15.99 11.80 1.86
CA ARG A 148 -16.68 11.49 3.12
C ARG A 148 -15.73 11.39 4.31
N VAL A 149 -14.49 10.92 4.11
CA VAL A 149 -13.47 10.91 5.16
C VAL A 149 -13.10 12.35 5.54
N LYS A 150 -12.88 13.22 4.55
CA LYS A 150 -12.57 14.65 4.78
C LYS A 150 -13.65 15.38 5.58
N GLY A 151 -14.92 15.01 5.39
CA GLY A 151 -16.01 15.55 6.21
C GLY A 151 -16.12 14.96 7.62
N SER A 152 -15.36 13.91 7.95
CA SER A 152 -15.44 13.16 9.22
C SER A 152 -14.15 13.22 10.07
N LEU A 153 -13.04 13.68 9.51
CA LEU A 153 -11.75 13.82 10.19
C LEU A 153 -11.19 15.20 9.85
N ASP A 154 -10.48 15.79 10.80
CA ASP A 154 -9.64 16.94 10.49
C ASP A 154 -8.51 16.49 9.56
N CYS A 155 -8.56 16.97 8.32
CA CYS A 155 -7.61 16.64 7.26
C CYS A 155 -6.89 17.90 6.76
N THR A 156 -6.93 19.01 7.52
CA THR A 156 -6.40 20.32 7.08
C THR A 156 -4.89 20.31 6.86
N HIS A 157 -4.17 19.50 7.64
CA HIS A 157 -2.73 19.33 7.55
C HIS A 157 -2.30 18.24 6.54
N LEU A 158 -3.27 17.58 5.88
CA LEU A 158 -2.98 16.47 4.97
C LEU A 158 -2.86 16.95 3.52
N GLU A 159 -1.78 16.54 2.87
CA GLU A 159 -1.56 16.78 1.44
C GLU A 159 -2.03 15.56 0.64
N ILE A 160 -2.98 15.77 -0.28
CA ILE A 160 -3.58 14.70 -1.07
C ILE A 160 -3.19 14.88 -2.53
N ASN A 161 -2.38 13.95 -3.02
CA ASN A 161 -1.83 13.98 -4.37
C ASN A 161 -2.43 12.84 -5.19
N TRP A 162 -3.20 13.19 -6.22
CA TRP A 162 -3.71 12.23 -7.21
C TRP A 162 -2.73 12.14 -8.38
N HIS A 163 -2.39 10.92 -8.77
CA HIS A 163 -1.54 10.62 -9.92
C HIS A 163 -2.33 10.02 -11.09
N LEU A 164 -3.53 9.51 -10.81
CA LEU A 164 -4.51 9.09 -11.81
C LEU A 164 -5.76 9.92 -11.57
N ASP A 165 -6.11 10.78 -12.52
CA ASP A 165 -7.22 11.71 -12.35
C ASP A 165 -8.55 10.95 -12.30
N PRO A 166 -9.32 11.07 -11.21
CA PRO A 166 -10.63 10.42 -11.09
C PRO A 166 -11.75 11.23 -11.76
N LEU A 167 -11.47 12.41 -12.32
CA LEU A 167 -12.45 13.36 -12.86
C LEU A 167 -12.61 13.19 -14.37
#